data_AF-A0A383CSH3-F1
#
_entry.id   AF-A0A383CSH3-F1
#
_cell.length_a   1.000
_cell.length_b   1.000
_cell.length_c   1.000
_cell.angle_alpha   90.00
_cell.angle_beta   90.00
_cell.angle_gamma   90.00
#
_symmetry.space_group_name_H-M   'P 1'
#
loop_
_entity.id
_entity.type
_entity.pdbx_description
1 polymer ?
#
loop_
_entity_poly.entity_id
_entity_poly.type
_entity_poly.pdbx_seq_one_letter_code
_entity_poly.pdbx_strand_id
1 'polypeptide(L)'
;NNTSLPFIKKNGLFKCLHKSTRLYLNKIDKFFYINIDNYEGQENIIDTKISRTKESLVSSFVNPFQNEEFVIHQDYGIGIYKGLVLLKTNSNEEEFIQIEYLNNELLYVPIRQAYLLSKYQTSLINDIRLDSLSSTKWKIKKHKAEKKAKDHAAELLDIESRRSIASTEQLIAPKESYDKFCNDFPYIPTNDQLNCINDILKDLSLIKPMNRVICGDVGFGKTEIAMRASFVCVESNKQ
;
A
#
# COMPACT_ATOMS: atom_id res chain seq x y z
N ASN A 1 -41.06 21.71 25.07
CA ASN A 1 -39.84 20.89 25.25
C ASN A 1 -38.75 21.41 24.32
N ASN A 2 -38.02 22.43 24.77
CA ASN A 2 -36.94 23.08 24.00
C ASN A 2 -35.68 22.23 24.08
N THR A 3 -35.42 21.39 23.08
CA THR A 3 -34.08 20.84 22.85
C THR A 3 -33.23 21.93 22.20
N SER A 4 -32.52 22.72 23.01
CA SER A 4 -31.45 23.57 22.49
C SER A 4 -30.31 22.66 22.02
N LEU A 5 -30.11 22.62 20.70
CA LEU A 5 -28.90 22.03 20.11
C LEU A 5 -27.64 22.66 20.74
N PRO A 6 -26.49 21.95 20.83
CA PRO A 6 -25.34 22.34 21.63
C PRO A 6 -24.49 23.41 20.93
N PHE A 7 -25.13 24.49 20.47
CA PHE A 7 -24.50 25.57 19.75
C PHE A 7 -24.37 26.79 20.64
N ILE A 8 -23.14 27.25 20.85
CA ILE A 8 -22.88 28.55 21.44
C ILE A 8 -23.00 29.59 20.32
N LYS A 9 -23.99 30.49 20.43
CA LYS A 9 -24.23 31.57 19.46
C LYS A 9 -23.40 32.79 19.83
N LYS A 10 -22.50 33.24 18.95
CA LYS A 10 -21.77 34.51 19.11
C LYS A 10 -21.71 35.21 17.75
N ASN A 11 -22.27 36.43 17.66
CA ASN A 11 -22.27 37.26 16.44
C ASN A 11 -22.74 36.53 15.16
N GLY A 12 -23.76 35.67 15.26
CA GLY A 12 -24.30 34.93 14.11
C GLY A 12 -23.52 33.65 13.73
N LEU A 13 -22.40 33.37 14.40
CA LEU A 13 -21.68 32.11 14.32
C LEU A 13 -22.21 31.13 15.39
N PHE A 14 -22.37 29.88 14.97
CA PHE A 14 -22.74 28.76 15.83
C PHE A 14 -21.53 27.81 15.95
N LYS A 15 -21.13 27.49 17.18
CA LYS A 15 -20.01 26.56 17.45
C LYS A 15 -20.49 25.36 18.26
N CYS A 16 -20.09 24.15 17.86
CA CYS A 16 -20.27 22.91 18.61
C CYS A 16 -19.02 22.03 18.48
N LEU A 17 -18.79 21.15 19.44
CA LEU A 17 -17.82 20.06 19.32
C LEU A 17 -18.48 18.88 18.62
N HIS A 18 -17.83 18.30 17.62
CA HIS A 18 -18.30 17.10 16.92
C HIS A 18 -17.11 16.25 16.44
N LYS A 19 -17.38 15.06 15.89
CA LYS A 19 -16.36 14.25 15.21
C LYS A 19 -16.12 14.78 13.81
N SER A 20 -14.87 14.92 13.38
CA SER A 20 -14.49 15.49 12.08
C SER A 20 -15.38 15.04 10.92
N THR A 21 -15.99 16.02 10.23
CA THR A 21 -16.82 15.82 9.03
C THR A 21 -16.34 16.70 7.89
N ARG A 22 -16.70 16.31 6.66
CA ARG A 22 -16.42 17.11 5.45
C ARG A 22 -17.18 18.45 5.50
N LEU A 23 -16.57 19.48 4.92
CA LEU A 23 -17.20 20.78 4.69
C LEU A 23 -18.49 20.58 3.88
N TYR A 24 -19.56 21.26 4.29
CA TYR A 24 -20.88 21.13 3.67
C TYR A 24 -21.55 22.49 3.55
N LEU A 25 -22.09 22.78 2.37
CA LEU A 25 -22.88 23.97 2.08
C LEU A 25 -24.34 23.58 1.88
N ASN A 26 -25.22 24.05 2.78
CA ASN A 26 -26.66 23.94 2.57
C ASN A 26 -27.15 25.19 1.85
N LYS A 27 -27.47 25.06 0.56
CA LYS A 27 -27.98 26.17 -0.27
C LYS A 27 -29.43 26.56 0.06
N ILE A 28 -30.21 25.65 0.64
CA ILE A 28 -31.64 25.85 0.93
C ILE A 28 -31.80 26.74 2.16
N ASP A 29 -31.07 26.41 3.22
CA ASP A 29 -31.16 27.09 4.52
C ASP A 29 -30.06 28.15 4.74
N LYS A 30 -29.25 28.42 3.71
CA LYS A 30 -28.18 29.45 3.68
C LYS A 30 -27.20 29.36 4.85
N PHE A 31 -26.80 28.16 5.26
CA PHE A 31 -25.73 27.97 6.24
C PHE A 31 -24.57 27.15 5.69
N PHE A 32 -23.38 27.44 6.18
CA PHE A 32 -22.14 26.79 5.79
C PHE A 32 -21.49 26.12 7.00
N TYR A 33 -21.08 24.87 6.81
CA TYR A 33 -20.43 24.06 7.83
C TYR A 33 -18.93 23.99 7.57
N ILE A 34 -18.14 24.54 8.49
CA ILE A 34 -16.67 24.54 8.45
C ILE A 34 -16.15 23.72 9.62
N ASN A 35 -15.36 22.69 9.33
CA ASN A 35 -14.52 22.09 10.34
C ASN A 35 -13.21 22.89 10.47
N ILE A 36 -12.94 23.43 11.66
CA ILE A 36 -11.81 24.31 11.94
C ILE A 36 -10.52 23.51 12.21
N ASP A 37 -10.63 22.18 12.39
CA ASP A 37 -9.49 21.27 12.64
C ASP A 37 -8.39 21.33 11.57
N ASN A 38 -8.66 21.91 10.40
CA ASN A 38 -7.75 21.93 9.26
C ASN A 38 -7.20 23.33 8.90
N TYR A 39 -7.37 24.37 9.74
CA TYR A 39 -6.95 25.74 9.37
C TYR A 39 -5.96 26.45 10.30
N GLU A 40 -5.46 25.80 11.37
CA GLU A 40 -4.31 26.31 12.12
C GLU A 40 -3.16 25.31 12.04
N GLY A 41 -2.05 25.76 11.45
CA GLY A 41 -0.82 24.99 11.36
C GLY A 41 -0.25 24.69 12.75
N GLN A 42 0.23 23.46 12.90
CA GLN A 42 1.17 23.01 13.95
C GLN A 42 0.88 23.53 15.37
N GLU A 43 0.03 22.81 16.10
CA GLU A 43 0.20 22.72 17.56
C GLU A 43 0.50 21.28 17.97
N ASN A 44 1.57 21.18 18.77
CA ASN A 44 2.19 19.95 19.25
C ASN A 44 1.16 19.02 19.89
N ILE A 45 1.10 17.78 19.40
CA ILE A 45 0.47 16.68 20.10
C ILE A 45 1.27 16.47 21.39
N ILE A 46 0.74 16.97 22.51
CA ILE A 46 1.22 16.59 23.83
C ILE A 46 0.86 15.11 23.98
N ASP A 47 1.85 14.25 23.76
CA ASP A 47 1.82 12.85 24.15
C ASP A 47 1.63 12.77 25.66
N THR A 48 0.38 12.83 26.10
CA THR A 48 0.02 12.39 27.43
C THR A 48 0.32 10.89 27.47
N LYS A 49 1.36 10.52 28.21
CA LYS A 49 1.70 9.13 28.56
C LYS A 49 0.53 8.51 29.32
N ILE A 50 -0.49 8.10 28.59
CA ILE A 50 -1.51 7.19 29.09
C ILE A 50 -0.87 5.83 29.03
N SER A 51 -0.55 5.28 30.20
CA SER A 51 -0.11 3.90 30.34
C SER A 51 -1.13 3.00 29.65
N ARG A 52 -0.79 2.51 28.45
CA ARG A 52 -1.57 1.53 27.70
C ARG A 52 -1.72 0.28 28.55
N THR A 53 -2.83 0.22 29.28
CA THR A 53 -3.32 -0.98 29.94
C THR A 53 -3.43 -2.08 28.90
N LYS A 54 -2.90 -3.26 29.24
CA LYS A 54 -2.67 -4.44 28.38
C LYS A 54 -3.92 -5.01 27.68
N GLU A 55 -5.11 -4.48 27.94
CA GLU A 55 -6.40 -4.95 27.42
C GLU A 55 -6.70 -4.46 25.99
N SER A 56 -6.10 -3.34 25.56
CA SER A 56 -6.44 -2.69 24.28
C SER A 56 -5.93 -3.40 23.01
N LEU A 57 -4.98 -4.33 23.10
CA LEU A 57 -4.42 -4.99 21.90
C LEU A 57 -5.23 -6.21 21.46
N VAL A 58 -6.03 -6.80 22.36
CA VAL A 58 -6.83 -8.00 22.08
C VAL A 58 -8.15 -7.62 21.41
N SER A 59 -8.80 -6.52 21.84
CA SER A 59 -10.08 -6.08 21.26
C SER A 59 -9.98 -5.49 19.85
N SER A 60 -8.77 -5.12 19.39
CA SER A 60 -8.52 -4.59 18.06
C SER A 60 -7.94 -5.61 17.07
N PHE A 61 -7.73 -6.87 17.48
CA PHE A 61 -7.19 -7.88 16.58
C PHE A 61 -8.29 -8.36 15.62
N VAL A 62 -8.22 -7.91 14.37
CA VAL A 62 -9.02 -8.48 13.28
C VAL A 62 -8.24 -9.68 12.76
N ASN A 63 -8.74 -10.88 13.05
CA ASN A 63 -8.13 -12.11 12.54
C ASN A 63 -8.20 -12.14 11.00
N PRO A 64 -7.05 -12.13 10.30
CA PRO A 64 -7.04 -12.12 8.84
C PRO A 64 -7.12 -13.54 8.23
N PHE A 65 -7.13 -14.59 9.05
CA PHE A 65 -7.03 -15.98 8.62
C PHE A 65 -8.37 -16.71 8.69
N GLN A 66 -8.63 -17.58 7.72
CA GLN A 66 -9.72 -18.55 7.73
C GLN A 66 -9.27 -19.88 8.34
N ASN A 67 -10.20 -20.66 8.89
CA ASN A 67 -9.90 -21.99 9.40
C ASN A 67 -9.34 -22.88 8.29
N GLU A 68 -8.32 -23.68 8.63
CA GLU A 68 -7.59 -24.56 7.69
C GLU A 68 -6.84 -23.81 6.57
N GLU A 69 -6.61 -22.49 6.73
CA GLU A 69 -5.85 -21.70 5.76
C GLU A 69 -4.34 -21.83 6.00
N PHE A 70 -3.57 -21.83 4.90
CA PHE A 70 -2.10 -21.80 4.98
C PHE A 70 -1.60 -20.44 5.48
N VAL A 71 -0.75 -20.50 6.49
CA VAL A 71 -0.12 -19.33 7.12
C VAL A 71 1.40 -19.52 7.14
N ILE A 72 2.12 -18.42 6.98
CA ILE A 72 3.58 -18.38 7.13
C ILE A 72 3.90 -17.74 8.46
N HIS A 73 4.60 -18.46 9.34
CA HIS A 73 5.32 -17.84 10.45
C HIS A 73 6.72 -17.44 10.01
N GLN A 74 7.14 -16.22 10.35
CA GLN A 74 8.44 -15.66 9.97
C GLN A 74 9.64 -16.61 10.24
N ASP A 75 9.60 -17.35 11.35
CA ASP A 75 10.72 -18.19 11.80
C ASP A 75 10.53 -19.69 11.60
N TYR A 76 9.30 -20.15 11.36
CA TYR A 76 8.98 -21.59 11.30
C TYR A 76 8.46 -22.05 9.93
N GLY A 77 8.09 -21.11 9.06
CA GLY A 77 7.69 -21.42 7.69
C GLY A 77 6.19 -21.67 7.55
N ILE A 78 5.84 -22.56 6.64
CA ILE A 78 4.44 -22.78 6.22
C ILE A 78 3.77 -23.79 7.16
N GLY A 79 2.67 -23.36 7.78
CA GLY A 79 1.77 -24.19 8.59
C GLY A 79 0.31 -23.95 8.21
N ILE A 80 -0.60 -24.62 8.92
CA ILE A 80 -2.06 -24.51 8.76
C ILE A 80 -2.63 -23.82 10.00
N TYR A 81 -3.39 -22.74 9.80
CA TYR A 81 -4.10 -22.07 10.87
C TYR A 81 -5.26 -22.95 11.39
N LYS A 82 -5.29 -23.19 12.70
CA LYS A 82 -6.28 -24.06 13.38
C LYS A 82 -7.28 -23.32 14.27
N GLY A 83 -7.21 -21.99 14.31
CA GLY A 83 -8.11 -21.18 15.12
C GLY A 83 -7.41 -20.45 16.26
N LEU A 84 -8.23 -19.84 17.10
CA LEU A 84 -7.80 -19.23 18.36
C LEU A 84 -8.07 -20.21 19.50
N VAL A 85 -7.13 -20.32 20.43
CA VAL A 85 -7.23 -21.15 21.63
C VAL A 85 -6.88 -20.29 22.84
N LEU A 86 -7.70 -20.42 23.88
CA LEU A 86 -7.45 -19.78 25.17
C LEU A 86 -6.68 -20.75 26.06
N LEU A 87 -5.47 -20.35 26.48
CA LEU A 87 -4.61 -21.15 27.34
C LEU A 87 -4.54 -20.52 28.73
N LYS A 88 -4.77 -21.36 29.75
CA LYS A 88 -4.64 -21.00 31.16
C LYS A 88 -3.21 -21.22 31.61
N THR A 89 -2.47 -20.13 31.88
CA THR A 89 -1.21 -20.21 32.63
C THR A 89 -1.49 -19.80 34.08
N ASN A 90 -0.70 -20.31 35.04
CA ASN A 90 -0.92 -20.24 36.51
C ASN A 90 -1.31 -18.88 37.11
N SER A 91 -1.22 -17.77 36.38
CA SER A 91 -1.63 -16.44 36.83
C SER A 91 -2.54 -15.66 35.88
N ASN A 92 -2.78 -16.10 34.63
CA ASN A 92 -3.64 -15.41 33.64
C ASN A 92 -4.14 -16.34 32.51
N GLU A 93 -5.32 -16.04 31.98
CA GLU A 93 -5.84 -16.57 30.72
C GLU A 93 -5.33 -15.69 29.56
N GLU A 94 -4.69 -16.28 28.54
CA GLU A 94 -4.27 -15.56 27.34
C GLU A 94 -4.69 -16.32 26.08
N GLU A 95 -5.01 -15.57 25.02
CA GLU A 95 -5.41 -16.10 23.73
C GLU A 95 -4.20 -16.29 22.80
N PHE A 96 -4.18 -17.44 22.14
CA PHE A 96 -3.13 -17.85 21.21
C PHE A 96 -3.73 -18.23 19.86
N ILE A 97 -2.99 -17.95 18.81
CA ILE A 97 -3.21 -18.49 17.47
C ILE A 97 -2.56 -19.87 17.42
N GLN A 98 -3.36 -20.89 17.12
CA GLN A 98 -2.88 -22.26 16.96
C GLN A 98 -2.55 -22.54 15.49
N ILE A 99 -1.36 -23.08 15.25
CA ILE A 99 -0.87 -23.43 13.91
C ILE A 99 -0.35 -24.86 13.93
N GLU A 100 -0.79 -25.67 12.97
CA GLU A 100 -0.32 -27.04 12.76
C GLU A 100 0.75 -27.09 11.66
N TYR A 101 1.83 -27.82 11.93
CA TYR A 101 2.95 -28.06 11.04
C TYR A 101 3.04 -29.55 10.67
N LEU A 102 4.05 -29.92 9.89
CA LEU A 102 4.29 -31.31 9.50
C LEU A 102 4.36 -32.24 10.74
N ASN A 103 3.89 -33.48 10.60
CA ASN A 103 3.80 -34.47 11.68
C ASN A 103 2.91 -34.04 12.87
N ASN A 104 1.88 -33.21 12.61
CA ASN A 104 0.93 -32.70 13.60
C ASN A 104 1.62 -31.90 14.73
N GLU A 105 2.77 -31.28 14.44
CA GLU A 105 3.47 -30.40 15.37
C GLU A 105 2.67 -29.10 15.57
N LEU A 106 2.37 -28.72 16.81
CA LEU A 106 1.57 -27.54 17.12
C LEU A 106 2.44 -26.39 17.61
N LEU A 107 2.21 -25.20 17.06
CA LEU A 107 2.75 -23.94 17.51
C LEU A 107 1.63 -23.04 18.04
N TYR A 108 1.82 -22.49 19.24
CA TYR A 108 0.93 -21.50 19.83
C TYR A 108 1.61 -20.13 19.80
N VAL A 109 1.05 -19.22 19.00
CA VAL A 109 1.57 -17.85 18.85
C VAL A 109 0.67 -16.90 19.63
N PRO A 110 1.17 -16.16 20.64
CA PRO A 110 0.36 -15.16 21.33
C PRO A 110 -0.22 -14.15 20.34
N ILE A 111 -1.47 -13.70 20.52
CA ILE A 111 -2.08 -12.69 19.62
C ILE A 111 -1.23 -11.42 19.50
N ARG A 112 -0.54 -11.03 20.58
CA ARG A 112 0.39 -9.89 20.59
C ARG A 112 1.52 -10.01 19.55
N GLN A 113 1.83 -11.23 19.12
CA GLN A 113 2.86 -11.57 18.14
C GLN A 113 2.27 -11.94 16.77
N ALA A 114 0.98 -11.68 16.53
CA ALA A 114 0.34 -11.97 15.25
C ALA A 114 1.00 -11.27 14.05
N TYR A 115 1.76 -10.19 14.28
CA TYR A 115 2.56 -9.52 13.24
C TYR A 115 3.67 -10.41 12.63
N LEU A 116 4.02 -11.53 13.27
CA LEU A 116 4.97 -12.53 12.74
C LEU A 116 4.31 -13.48 11.73
N LEU A 117 2.99 -13.42 11.59
CA LEU A 117 2.19 -14.28 10.74
C LEU A 117 1.79 -13.53 9.46
N SER A 118 1.94 -14.20 8.33
CA SER A 118 1.51 -13.72 7.02
C SER A 118 0.63 -14.75 6.33
N LYS A 119 -0.40 -14.30 5.62
CA LYS A 119 -1.22 -15.18 4.78
C LYS A 119 -0.39 -15.75 3.65
N TYR A 120 -0.51 -17.05 3.39
CA TYR A 120 0.13 -17.67 2.23
C TYR A 120 -0.69 -17.35 0.97
N GLN A 121 -0.19 -16.42 0.15
CA GLN A 121 -0.83 -16.01 -1.10
C GLN A 121 -0.08 -16.64 -2.28
N THR A 122 -0.42 -17.88 -2.66
CA THR A 122 0.07 -18.46 -3.92
C THR A 122 -1.05 -19.08 -4.73
N SER A 123 -0.99 -18.87 -6.05
CA SER A 123 -2.00 -19.31 -7.02
C SER A 123 -1.98 -20.83 -7.27
N LEU A 124 -0.96 -21.53 -6.76
CA LEU A 124 -0.71 -22.95 -6.95
C LEU A 124 -0.77 -23.68 -5.61
N ILE A 125 -1.99 -23.98 -5.16
CA ILE A 125 -2.23 -24.64 -3.87
C ILE A 125 -1.83 -26.13 -3.90
N ASN A 126 -1.71 -26.72 -5.09
CA ASN A 126 -1.65 -28.17 -5.28
C ASN A 126 -0.33 -28.86 -4.88
N ASP A 127 0.75 -28.12 -4.58
CA ASP A 127 2.06 -28.71 -4.21
C ASP A 127 2.67 -28.05 -2.96
N ILE A 128 1.82 -27.59 -2.04
CA ILE A 128 2.28 -27.00 -0.78
C ILE A 128 2.67 -28.11 0.19
N ARG A 129 3.93 -28.10 0.64
CA ARG A 129 4.41 -28.94 1.73
C ARG A 129 4.53 -28.12 3.01
N LEU A 130 3.99 -28.65 4.10
CA LEU A 130 4.17 -28.06 5.43
C LEU A 130 5.63 -28.15 5.85
N ASP A 131 6.12 -27.09 6.48
CA ASP A 131 7.41 -27.11 7.16
C ASP A 131 7.27 -27.83 8.52
N SER A 132 8.39 -28.17 9.15
CA SER A 132 8.43 -28.75 10.49
C SER A 132 9.17 -27.82 11.44
N LEU A 133 8.69 -27.71 12.68
CA LEU A 133 9.26 -26.88 13.74
C LEU A 133 10.67 -27.34 14.13
N SER A 134 10.95 -28.64 13.98
CA SER A 134 12.25 -29.24 14.29
C SER A 134 13.27 -29.14 13.14
N SER A 135 12.82 -28.72 11.95
CA SER A 135 13.67 -28.71 10.76
C SER A 135 14.38 -27.37 10.53
N THR A 136 15.66 -27.42 10.17
CA THR A 136 16.41 -26.23 9.74
C THR A 136 16.15 -25.84 8.28
N LYS A 137 15.34 -26.61 7.54
CA LYS A 137 15.04 -26.39 6.12
C LYS A 137 14.47 -25.01 5.84
N TRP A 138 13.51 -24.55 6.65
CA TRP A 138 12.94 -23.20 6.50
C TRP A 138 14.00 -22.12 6.68
N LYS A 139 14.82 -22.23 7.73
CA LYS A 139 15.90 -21.26 8.00
C LYS A 139 16.89 -21.17 6.84
N ILE A 140 17.26 -22.31 6.24
CA ILE A 140 18.13 -22.37 5.06
C ILE A 140 17.43 -21.73 3.84
N LYS A 141 16.15 -22.05 3.61
CA LYS A 141 15.34 -21.48 2.51
C LYS A 141 15.21 -19.95 2.64
N LYS A 142 14.91 -19.46 3.84
CA LYS A 142 14.83 -18.04 4.20
C LYS A 142 16.16 -17.33 3.94
N HIS A 143 17.27 -17.88 4.44
CA HIS A 143 18.60 -17.30 4.20
C HIS A 143 18.96 -17.27 2.70
N LYS A 144 18.64 -18.32 1.94
CA LYS A 144 18.89 -18.35 0.49
C LYS A 144 18.05 -17.31 -0.24
N ALA A 145 16.78 -17.15 0.13
CA ALA A 145 15.89 -16.14 -0.43
C ALA A 145 16.37 -14.72 -0.10
N GLU A 146 16.79 -14.48 1.15
CA GLU A 146 17.34 -13.20 1.59
C GLU A 146 18.61 -12.84 0.82
N LYS A 147 19.53 -13.79 0.66
CA LYS A 147 20.74 -13.58 -0.14
C LYS A 147 20.38 -13.21 -1.58
N LYS A 148 19.49 -13.97 -2.22
CA LYS A 148 19.05 -13.69 -3.59
C LYS A 148 18.39 -12.31 -3.72
N ALA A 149 17.58 -11.92 -2.74
CA ALA A 149 16.96 -10.59 -2.71
C ALA A 149 18.01 -9.48 -2.60
N LYS A 150 19.04 -9.66 -1.76
CA LYS A 150 20.18 -8.72 -1.66
C LYS A 150 20.98 -8.63 -2.95
N ASP A 151 21.27 -9.77 -3.57
CA ASP A 151 22.01 -9.83 -4.84
C ASP A 151 21.24 -9.09 -5.94
N HIS A 152 19.93 -9.32 -6.07
CA HIS A 152 19.07 -8.61 -7.01
C HIS A 152 18.97 -7.10 -6.70
N ALA A 153 18.86 -6.72 -5.43
CA ALA A 153 18.83 -5.31 -5.05
C ALA A 153 20.14 -4.59 -5.41
N ALA A 154 21.29 -5.26 -5.23
CA ALA A 154 22.58 -4.73 -5.63
C ALA A 154 22.67 -4.54 -7.14
N GLU A 155 22.16 -5.49 -7.93
CA GLU A 155 22.09 -5.37 -9.40
C GLU A 155 21.23 -4.18 -9.85
N LEU A 156 20.04 -3.99 -9.24
CA LEU A 156 19.18 -2.85 -9.56
C LEU A 156 19.84 -1.51 -9.21
N LEU A 157 20.54 -1.44 -8.08
CA LEU A 157 21.28 -0.25 -7.67
C LEU A 157 22.45 0.04 -8.62
N ASP A 158 23.17 -0.98 -9.06
CA ASP A 158 24.24 -0.84 -10.03
C ASP A 158 23.70 -0.32 -11.37
N ILE A 159 22.62 -0.90 -11.91
CA ILE A 159 21.95 -0.42 -13.13
C ILE A 159 21.53 1.05 -12.98
N GLU A 160 20.90 1.42 -11.87
CA GLU A 160 20.44 2.78 -11.63
C GLU A 160 21.60 3.76 -11.43
N SER A 161 22.71 3.32 -10.83
CA SER A 161 23.92 4.14 -10.68
C SER A 161 24.57 4.44 -12.03
N ARG A 162 24.66 3.46 -12.92
CA ARG A 162 25.15 3.66 -14.29
C ARG A 162 24.20 4.58 -15.06
N ARG A 163 22.89 4.41 -14.88
CA ARG A 163 21.87 5.27 -15.51
C ARG A 163 21.92 6.72 -15.01
N SER A 164 22.27 6.95 -13.75
CA SER A 164 22.34 8.32 -13.19
C SER A 164 23.54 9.12 -13.70
N ILE A 165 24.61 8.42 -14.09
CA ILE A 165 25.82 9.01 -14.68
C ILE A 165 25.69 9.13 -16.21
N ALA A 166 24.95 8.20 -16.84
CA ALA A 166 24.69 8.23 -18.27
C ALA A 166 23.85 9.45 -18.66
N SER A 167 24.19 10.03 -19.80
CA SER A 167 23.46 11.15 -20.40
C SER A 167 22.86 10.73 -21.73
N THR A 168 21.69 11.28 -22.06
CA THR A 168 21.02 11.15 -23.35
C THR A 168 20.65 12.51 -23.89
N GLU A 169 20.42 12.59 -25.20
CA GLU A 169 19.77 13.75 -25.79
C GLU A 169 18.31 13.84 -25.33
N GLN A 170 17.82 15.07 -25.19
CA GLN A 170 16.42 15.35 -24.89
C GLN A 170 15.57 15.08 -26.13
N LEU A 171 14.45 14.39 -25.93
CA LEU A 171 13.48 14.12 -26.99
C LEU A 171 12.25 15.00 -26.77
N ILE A 172 11.99 15.89 -27.73
CA ILE A 172 10.92 16.90 -27.64
C ILE A 172 10.28 17.02 -29.02
N ALA A 173 8.99 16.70 -29.09
CA ALA A 173 8.19 16.94 -30.29
C ALA A 173 7.64 18.37 -30.31
N PRO A 174 7.49 19.00 -31.49
CA PRO A 174 6.74 20.24 -31.63
C PRO A 174 5.30 20.06 -31.14
N LYS A 175 4.83 20.98 -30.30
CA LYS A 175 3.50 20.90 -29.69
C LYS A 175 2.38 20.75 -30.72
N GLU A 176 2.45 21.48 -31.83
CA GLU A 176 1.43 21.42 -32.87
C GLU A 176 1.36 20.05 -33.56
N SER A 177 2.51 19.43 -33.85
CA SER A 177 2.57 18.08 -34.43
C SER A 177 2.04 17.04 -33.44
N TYR A 178 2.42 17.15 -32.17
CA TYR A 178 1.97 16.25 -31.12
C TYR A 178 0.46 16.35 -30.85
N ASP A 179 -0.08 17.57 -30.81
CA ASP A 179 -1.52 17.80 -30.63
C ASP A 179 -2.32 17.24 -31.81
N LYS A 180 -1.84 17.38 -33.06
CA LYS A 180 -2.44 16.76 -34.25
C LYS A 180 -2.48 15.23 -34.12
N PHE A 181 -1.35 14.62 -33.77
CA PHE A 181 -1.27 13.17 -33.56
C PHE A 181 -2.24 12.70 -32.46
N CYS A 182 -2.33 13.45 -31.35
CA CYS A 182 -3.26 13.11 -30.26
C CYS A 182 -4.74 13.22 -30.67
N ASN A 183 -5.07 14.16 -31.57
CA ASN A 183 -6.44 14.37 -32.06
C ASN A 183 -6.90 13.26 -33.03
N ASP A 184 -5.97 12.53 -33.65
CA ASP A 184 -6.31 11.38 -34.50
C ASP A 184 -6.79 10.17 -33.68
N PHE A 185 -6.53 10.16 -32.37
CA PHE A 185 -7.02 9.10 -31.48
C PHE A 185 -8.46 9.38 -31.02
N PRO A 186 -9.44 8.52 -31.36
CA PRO A 186 -10.87 8.83 -31.18
C PRO A 186 -11.38 8.64 -29.74
N TYR A 187 -10.49 8.38 -28.78
CA TYR A 187 -10.87 8.14 -27.37
C TYR A 187 -10.29 9.20 -26.46
N ILE A 188 -11.06 9.57 -25.44
CA ILE A 188 -10.64 10.52 -24.42
C ILE A 188 -9.79 9.78 -23.38
N PRO A 189 -8.53 10.19 -23.15
CA PRO A 189 -7.70 9.56 -22.13
C PRO A 189 -8.27 9.76 -20.73
N THR A 190 -8.15 8.73 -19.89
CA THR A 190 -8.47 8.80 -18.45
C THR A 190 -7.40 9.61 -17.69
N ASN A 191 -7.70 10.05 -16.47
CA ASN A 191 -6.75 10.80 -15.64
C ASN A 191 -5.44 10.02 -15.40
N ASP A 192 -5.52 8.71 -15.17
CA ASP A 192 -4.33 7.87 -14.94
C ASP A 192 -3.48 7.75 -16.21
N GLN A 193 -4.11 7.65 -17.37
CA GLN A 193 -3.41 7.67 -18.66
C GLN A 193 -2.75 9.03 -18.91
N LEU A 194 -3.44 10.15 -18.62
CA LEU A 194 -2.87 11.49 -18.75
C LEU A 194 -1.65 11.68 -17.84
N ASN A 195 -1.74 11.21 -16.60
CA ASN A 195 -0.60 11.24 -15.67
C ASN A 195 0.58 10.42 -16.22
N CYS A 196 0.34 9.21 -16.71
CA CYS A 196 1.38 8.38 -17.32
C CYS A 196 2.02 9.04 -18.55
N ILE A 197 1.20 9.64 -19.42
CA ILE A 197 1.66 10.34 -20.62
C ILE A 197 2.55 11.52 -20.21
N ASN A 198 2.09 12.38 -19.30
CA ASN A 198 2.85 13.54 -18.83
C ASN A 198 4.18 13.14 -18.20
N ASP A 199 4.18 12.08 -17.40
CA ASP A 199 5.37 11.52 -16.78
C ASP A 199 6.39 11.03 -17.81
N ILE A 200 5.94 10.35 -18.86
CA ILE A 200 6.81 9.88 -19.94
C ILE A 200 7.35 11.05 -20.74
N LEU A 201 6.51 12.01 -21.14
CA LEU A 201 6.95 13.21 -21.85
C LEU A 201 7.99 13.98 -21.04
N LYS A 202 7.79 14.08 -19.72
CA LYS A 202 8.76 14.66 -18.81
C LYS A 202 10.07 13.86 -18.83
N ASP A 203 10.02 12.55 -18.64
CA ASP A 203 11.21 11.70 -18.62
C ASP A 203 11.99 11.77 -19.95
N LEU A 204 11.30 11.81 -21.10
CA LEU A 204 11.90 11.95 -22.43
C LEU A 204 12.56 13.33 -22.65
N SER A 205 12.04 14.38 -22.01
CA SER A 205 12.60 15.74 -22.09
C SER A 205 13.86 15.94 -21.23
N LEU A 206 14.22 14.99 -20.36
CA LEU A 206 15.39 15.07 -19.50
C LEU A 206 16.64 14.54 -20.21
N ILE A 207 17.81 15.03 -19.80
CA ILE A 207 19.12 14.49 -20.25
C ILE A 207 19.50 13.17 -19.57
N LYS A 208 18.58 12.56 -18.81
CA LYS A 208 18.79 11.28 -18.12
C LYS A 208 18.02 10.19 -18.87
N PRO A 209 18.64 9.06 -19.24
CA PRO A 209 17.93 7.97 -19.93
C PRO A 209 16.70 7.52 -19.13
N MET A 210 15.52 7.49 -19.76
CA MET A 210 14.28 7.05 -19.11
C MET A 210 14.34 5.55 -18.77
N ASN A 211 13.84 5.17 -17.58
CA ASN A 211 13.64 3.77 -17.19
C ASN A 211 12.33 3.66 -16.41
N ARG A 212 11.22 3.47 -17.13
CA ARG A 212 9.86 3.47 -16.59
C ARG A 212 9.11 2.22 -17.01
N VAL A 213 8.38 1.63 -16.08
CA VAL A 213 7.44 0.52 -16.33
C VAL A 213 6.02 1.03 -16.14
N ILE A 214 5.15 0.75 -17.11
CA ILE A 214 3.73 1.09 -17.04
C ILE A 214 2.96 -0.20 -16.76
N CYS A 215 2.31 -0.26 -15.60
CA CYS A 215 1.46 -1.38 -15.21
C CYS A 215 -0.01 -1.00 -15.41
N GLY A 216 -0.80 -1.91 -15.96
CA GLY A 216 -2.24 -1.74 -16.12
C GLY A 216 -2.87 -2.98 -16.74
N ASP A 217 -4.17 -3.16 -16.56
CA ASP A 217 -4.87 -4.34 -17.05
C ASP A 217 -5.02 -4.35 -18.58
N VAL A 218 -5.43 -5.50 -19.13
CA VAL A 218 -5.73 -5.65 -20.55
C VAL A 218 -6.84 -4.67 -20.94
N GLY A 219 -6.63 -3.92 -22.03
CA GLY A 219 -7.60 -2.92 -22.51
C GLY A 219 -7.46 -1.51 -21.92
N PHE A 220 -6.57 -1.27 -20.94
CA PHE A 220 -6.38 0.05 -20.32
C PHE A 220 -5.56 1.04 -21.17
N GLY A 221 -5.42 0.82 -22.47
CA GLY A 221 -4.78 1.77 -23.38
C GLY A 221 -3.26 1.94 -23.21
N LYS A 222 -2.54 0.95 -22.66
CA LYS A 222 -1.06 0.98 -22.57
C LYS A 222 -0.38 1.21 -23.94
N THR A 223 -0.96 0.64 -24.99
CA THR A 223 -0.48 0.80 -26.37
C THR A 223 -0.54 2.24 -26.83
N GLU A 224 -1.60 2.98 -26.47
CA GLU A 224 -1.74 4.40 -26.82
C GLU A 224 -0.65 5.25 -26.14
N ILE A 225 -0.35 4.96 -24.88
CA ILE A 225 0.73 5.63 -24.14
C ILE A 225 2.08 5.38 -24.81
N ALA A 226 2.35 4.13 -25.21
CA ALA A 226 3.57 3.77 -25.93
C ALA A 226 3.65 4.47 -27.30
N MET A 227 2.55 4.51 -28.06
CA MET A 227 2.48 5.18 -29.37
C MET A 227 2.81 6.66 -29.27
N ARG A 228 2.29 7.37 -28.27
CA ARG A 228 2.63 8.79 -28.01
C ARG A 228 4.10 8.99 -27.71
N ALA A 229 4.70 8.11 -26.91
CA ALA A 229 6.12 8.15 -26.62
C ALA A 229 6.96 7.92 -27.89
N SER A 230 6.60 6.92 -28.71
CA SER A 230 7.25 6.63 -29.98
C SER A 230 7.16 7.79 -30.96
N PHE A 231 6.01 8.46 -31.06
CA PHE A 231 5.85 9.65 -31.89
C PHE A 231 6.86 10.74 -31.51
N VAL A 232 7.06 10.98 -30.20
CA VAL A 232 8.04 11.96 -29.72
C VAL A 232 9.47 11.59 -30.10
N CYS A 233 9.82 10.30 -30.02
CA CYS A 233 11.14 9.82 -30.46
C CYS A 233 11.37 10.07 -31.96
N VAL A 234 10.38 9.76 -32.79
CA VAL A 234 10.47 9.92 -34.26
C VAL A 234 10.56 11.40 -34.66
N GLU A 235 9.74 12.28 -34.07
CA GLU A 235 9.83 13.72 -34.30
C GLU A 235 11.19 14.31 -33.84
N SER A 236 11.86 13.64 -32.91
CA SER A 236 13.21 13.97 -32.45
C SER A 236 14.32 13.30 -33.29
N ASN A 237 13.98 12.68 -34.43
CA ASN A 237 14.88 11.93 -35.31
C ASN A 237 15.63 10.77 -34.63
N LYS A 238 14.99 10.10 -33.67
CA LYS A 238 15.51 8.88 -33.02
C LYS A 238 14.70 7.65 -33.44
N GLN A 239 15.34 6.49 -33.43
CA GLN A 239 14.77 5.17 -33.77
C GLN A 239 14.54 4.33 -32.53
#